data_AF-A0A1C0TWM3-F1
#
_entry.id   AF-A0A1C0TWM3-F1
#
_cell.length_a   1.000
_cell.length_b   1.000
_cell.length_c   1.000
_cell.angle_alpha   90.00
_cell.angle_beta   90.00
_cell.angle_gamma   90.00
#
_symmetry.space_group_name_H-M   'P 1'
#
loop_
_entity.id
_entity.type
_entity.pdbx_description
1 polymer ?
#
loop_
_entity_poly.entity_id
_entity_poly.type
_entity_poly.pdbx_seq_one_letter_code
_entity_poly.pdbx_strand_id
1 'polypeptide(L)'
;MKNDLPSQTEAKDALNAVHNIQQNLLIEYSPPVWLRLIMSLSYGAIFFGYGMTEHENNWALAMIVGAIIFTLSTALYYYLYKIQGIKIRIIPRSIKAEKINAYAAIGFAALGFFSRFLRTDISLDWAPHICAATASIVMFWLLIKLPTGETVVEEK
;
A
#
# COMPACT_ATOMS: atom_id res chain seq x y z
N MET A 1 39.34 -27.46 -18.20
CA MET A 1 38.74 -26.24 -17.63
C MET A 1 38.29 -26.57 -16.23
N LYS A 2 38.96 -26.02 -15.20
CA LYS A 2 38.45 -26.09 -13.83
C LYS A 2 37.19 -25.23 -13.78
N ASN A 3 36.06 -25.85 -13.40
CA ASN A 3 34.86 -25.09 -13.07
C ASN A 3 35.14 -24.39 -11.74
N ASP A 4 35.68 -23.18 -11.80
CA ASP A 4 35.84 -22.31 -10.63
C ASP A 4 34.43 -21.82 -10.25
N LEU A 5 33.70 -22.70 -9.54
CA LEU A 5 32.46 -22.33 -8.88
C LEU A 5 32.79 -21.25 -7.85
N PRO A 6 32.07 -20.12 -7.83
CA PRO A 6 32.31 -19.08 -6.84
C PRO A 6 32.19 -19.68 -5.44
N SER A 7 33.08 -19.28 -4.54
CA SER A 7 32.97 -19.71 -3.14
C SER A 7 31.62 -19.28 -2.58
N GLN A 8 31.05 -20.05 -1.65
CA GLN A 8 29.74 -19.70 -1.06
C GLN A 8 29.73 -18.29 -0.46
N THR A 9 30.89 -17.80 -0.02
CA THR A 9 31.13 -16.44 0.45
C THR A 9 31.02 -15.41 -0.67
N GLU A 10 31.72 -15.59 -1.79
CA GLU A 10 31.63 -14.67 -2.94
C GLU A 10 30.22 -14.63 -3.53
N ALA A 11 29.52 -15.77 -3.57
CA ALA A 11 28.14 -15.84 -4.02
C ALA A 11 27.18 -15.07 -3.09
N LYS A 12 27.40 -15.13 -1.77
CA LYS A 12 26.63 -14.35 -0.79
C LYS A 12 26.92 -12.87 -0.89
N ASP A 13 28.18 -12.49 -1.07
CA ASP A 13 28.59 -11.09 -1.17
C ASP A 13 28.04 -10.45 -2.46
N ALA A 14 28.09 -11.17 -3.58
CA ALA A 14 27.45 -10.73 -4.82
C ALA A 14 25.93 -10.59 -4.67
N LEU A 15 25.27 -11.53 -3.98
CA LEU A 15 23.83 -11.45 -3.72
C LEU A 15 23.48 -10.23 -2.84
N ASN A 16 24.26 -9.96 -1.80
CA ASN A 16 24.09 -8.82 -0.92
C ASN A 16 24.31 -7.50 -1.68
N ALA A 17 25.34 -7.43 -2.54
CA ALA A 17 25.59 -6.25 -3.36
C ALA A 17 24.42 -5.96 -4.31
N VAL A 18 23.88 -6.99 -4.99
CA VAL A 18 22.70 -6.85 -5.85
C VAL A 18 21.49 -6.39 -5.04
N HIS A 19 21.28 -6.95 -3.85
CA HIS A 19 20.19 -6.57 -2.96
C HIS A 19 20.27 -5.10 -2.54
N ASN A 20 21.44 -4.64 -2.13
CA ASN A 20 21.68 -3.25 -1.72
C ASN A 20 21.48 -2.28 -2.89
N ILE A 21 21.94 -2.62 -4.10
CA ILE A 21 21.70 -1.81 -5.30
C ILE A 21 20.20 -1.68 -5.58
N GLN A 22 19.45 -2.80 -5.49
CA GLN A 22 18.00 -2.77 -5.68
C GLN A 22 17.31 -1.87 -4.65
N GLN A 23 17.76 -1.87 -3.39
CA GLN A 23 17.18 -1.02 -2.35
C GLN A 23 17.48 0.45 -2.56
N ASN A 24 18.71 0.80 -2.91
CA ASN A 24 19.09 2.18 -3.20
C ASN A 24 18.26 2.75 -4.35
N LEU A 25 18.02 1.95 -5.41
CA LEU A 25 17.14 2.33 -6.51
C LEU A 25 15.70 2.55 -6.04
N LEU A 26 15.17 1.74 -5.11
CA LEU A 26 13.82 1.93 -4.60
C LEU A 26 13.65 3.22 -3.80
N ILE A 27 14.67 3.60 -3.04
CA ILE A 27 14.68 4.84 -2.25
C ILE A 27 14.80 6.04 -3.18
N GLU A 28 15.73 6.00 -4.14
CA GLU A 28 16.02 7.11 -5.05
C GLU A 28 14.87 7.37 -6.05
N TYR A 29 14.27 6.30 -6.57
CA TYR A 29 13.20 6.39 -7.57
C TYR A 29 11.79 6.26 -7.01
N SER A 30 11.68 6.34 -5.69
CA SER A 30 10.43 6.40 -4.93
C SER A 30 9.40 7.39 -5.54
N PRO A 31 8.17 6.94 -5.86
CA PRO A 31 7.14 7.80 -6.42
C PRO A 31 6.86 9.00 -5.51
N PRO A 32 6.49 10.15 -6.11
CA PRO A 32 6.44 11.40 -5.39
C PRO A 32 5.39 11.36 -4.26
N VAL A 33 5.68 12.10 -3.18
CA VAL A 33 4.85 12.11 -1.95
C VAL A 33 3.40 12.50 -2.24
N TRP A 34 3.18 13.47 -3.15
CA TRP A 34 1.83 13.90 -3.51
C TRP A 34 0.99 12.76 -4.11
N LEU A 35 1.60 11.86 -4.89
CA LEU A 35 0.88 10.73 -5.48
C LEU A 35 0.44 9.75 -4.39
N ARG A 36 1.33 9.48 -3.43
CA ARG A 36 1.04 8.64 -2.26
C ARG A 36 -0.07 9.24 -1.40
N LEU A 37 -0.08 10.57 -1.23
CA LEU A 37 -1.14 11.28 -0.52
C LEU A 37 -2.49 11.19 -1.25
N ILE A 38 -2.51 11.36 -2.57
CA ILE A 38 -3.75 11.21 -3.35
C ILE A 38 -4.28 9.77 -3.24
N MET A 39 -3.41 8.77 -3.37
CA MET A 39 -3.77 7.36 -3.19
C MET A 39 -4.34 7.11 -1.79
N SER A 40 -3.68 7.57 -0.73
CA SER A 40 -4.13 7.31 0.63
C SER A 40 -5.44 8.01 0.97
N LEU A 41 -5.61 9.27 0.57
CA LEU A 41 -6.84 10.03 0.80
C LEU A 41 -8.01 9.48 -0.01
N SER A 42 -7.79 9.11 -1.27
CA SER A 42 -8.82 8.48 -2.09
C SER A 42 -9.22 7.11 -1.54
N TYR A 43 -8.27 6.35 -0.98
CA TYR A 43 -8.57 5.11 -0.27
C TYR A 43 -9.44 5.36 0.97
N GLY A 44 -9.11 6.35 1.80
CA GLY A 44 -9.94 6.77 2.93
C GLY A 44 -11.34 7.22 2.53
N ALA A 45 -11.47 7.94 1.40
CA ALA A 45 -12.77 8.38 0.87
C ALA A 45 -13.70 7.20 0.52
N ILE A 46 -13.16 6.04 0.12
CA ILE A 46 -13.93 4.82 -0.09
C ILE A 46 -14.54 4.33 1.22
N PHE A 47 -13.75 4.24 2.30
CA PHE A 47 -14.24 3.84 3.63
C PHE A 47 -15.26 4.82 4.21
N PHE A 48 -15.02 6.12 4.00
CA PHE A 48 -15.96 7.16 4.39
C PHE A 48 -17.28 7.02 3.64
N GLY A 49 -17.23 6.98 2.30
CA GLY A 49 -18.44 6.84 1.47
C GLY A 49 -19.22 5.56 1.78
N TYR A 50 -18.53 4.45 2.03
CA TYR A 50 -19.14 3.18 2.42
C TYR A 50 -19.78 3.22 3.82
N GLY A 51 -19.11 3.83 4.80
CA GLY A 51 -19.69 4.04 6.13
C GLY A 51 -20.88 5.01 6.10
N MET A 52 -20.87 5.94 5.15
CA MET A 52 -21.87 7.00 5.06
C MET A 52 -23.09 6.66 4.19
N THR A 53 -23.05 5.54 3.47
CA THR A 53 -24.09 5.15 2.51
C THR A 53 -25.31 4.55 3.21
N GLU A 54 -26.40 5.31 3.24
CA GLU A 54 -27.74 4.87 3.62
C GLU A 54 -28.77 5.51 2.70
N HIS A 55 -29.79 4.78 2.29
CA HIS A 55 -30.87 5.27 1.40
C HIS A 55 -30.36 5.85 0.06
N GLU A 56 -31.13 6.76 -0.57
CA GLU A 56 -30.80 7.46 -1.83
C GLU A 56 -29.72 8.54 -1.67
N ASN A 57 -28.68 8.28 -0.88
CA ASN A 57 -27.72 9.29 -0.48
C ASN A 57 -26.53 9.39 -1.44
N ASN A 58 -26.17 10.62 -1.77
CA ASN A 58 -25.05 10.99 -2.64
C ASN A 58 -23.67 10.53 -2.10
N TRP A 59 -23.55 10.02 -0.88
CA TRP A 59 -22.28 9.46 -0.38
C TRP A 59 -21.81 8.21 -1.14
N ALA A 60 -22.72 7.51 -1.85
CA ALA A 60 -22.32 6.46 -2.79
C ALA A 60 -21.44 7.02 -3.93
N LEU A 61 -21.71 8.26 -4.37
CA LEU A 61 -20.90 8.93 -5.37
C LEU A 61 -19.49 9.21 -4.86
N ALA A 62 -19.35 9.62 -3.59
CA ALA A 62 -18.03 9.84 -2.97
C ALA A 62 -17.20 8.55 -2.95
N MET A 63 -17.82 7.41 -2.67
CA MET A 63 -17.17 6.10 -2.74
C MET A 63 -16.70 5.78 -4.17
N ILE A 64 -17.54 6.00 -5.18
CA ILE A 64 -17.22 5.74 -6.59
C ILE A 64 -16.08 6.65 -7.07
N VAL A 65 -16.18 7.96 -6.79
CA VAL A 65 -15.14 8.94 -7.15
C VAL A 65 -13.83 8.59 -6.45
N GLY A 66 -13.87 8.23 -5.17
CA GLY A 66 -12.71 7.74 -4.42
C GLY A 66 -12.08 6.51 -5.08
N ALA A 67 -12.88 5.51 -5.45
CA ALA A 67 -12.40 4.31 -6.14
C ALA A 67 -11.77 4.60 -7.51
N ILE A 68 -12.35 5.51 -8.29
CA ILE A 68 -11.80 5.92 -9.59
C ILE A 68 -10.44 6.62 -9.40
N ILE A 69 -10.38 7.62 -8.50
CA ILE A 69 -9.13 8.35 -8.23
C ILE A 69 -8.07 7.39 -7.69
N PHE A 70 -8.43 6.48 -6.79
CA PHE A 70 -7.52 5.47 -6.25
C PHE A 70 -6.98 4.56 -7.36
N THR A 71 -7.84 4.10 -8.28
CA THR A 71 -7.44 3.24 -9.38
C THR A 71 -6.51 3.96 -10.36
N LEU A 72 -6.85 5.20 -10.74
CA LEU A 72 -6.04 6.02 -11.64
C LEU A 72 -4.67 6.36 -11.04
N SER A 73 -4.65 6.74 -9.76
CA SER A 73 -3.41 7.04 -9.05
C SER A 73 -2.55 5.78 -8.84
N THR A 74 -3.15 4.62 -8.58
CA THR A 74 -2.45 3.33 -8.55
C THR A 74 -1.87 2.95 -9.92
N ALA A 75 -2.62 3.18 -11.00
CA ALA A 75 -2.14 2.94 -12.35
C ALA A 75 -0.96 3.85 -12.71
N LEU A 76 -1.04 5.14 -12.34
CA LEU A 76 0.07 6.09 -12.50
C LEU A 76 1.28 5.68 -11.65
N TYR A 77 1.06 5.28 -10.40
CA TYR A 77 2.11 4.77 -9.51
C TYR A 77 2.83 3.57 -10.13
N TYR A 78 2.05 2.63 -10.70
CA TYR A 78 2.61 1.48 -11.41
C TYR A 78 3.40 1.89 -12.66
N TYR A 79 2.85 2.85 -13.41
CA TYR A 79 3.48 3.35 -14.63
C TYR A 79 4.82 4.05 -14.36
N LEU A 80 4.92 4.84 -13.29
CA LEU A 80 6.18 5.51 -12.91
C LEU A 80 7.29 4.50 -12.62
N TYR A 81 6.98 3.46 -11.84
CA TYR A 81 7.94 2.39 -11.57
C TYR A 81 8.30 1.59 -12.83
N LYS A 82 7.33 1.35 -13.72
CA LYS A 82 7.57 0.69 -15.00
C LYS A 82 8.55 1.48 -15.88
N ILE A 83 8.44 2.81 -15.95
CA ILE A 83 9.38 3.67 -16.70
C ILE A 83 10.80 3.53 -16.15
N GLN A 84 10.93 3.38 -14.84
CA GLN A 84 12.22 3.23 -14.15
C GLN A 84 12.79 1.80 -14.26
N GLY A 85 12.10 0.88 -14.94
CA GLY A 85 12.50 -0.53 -15.04
C GLY A 85 12.28 -1.33 -13.75
N ILE A 86 11.62 -0.75 -12.75
CA ILE A 86 11.33 -1.40 -11.46
C ILE A 86 10.03 -2.19 -11.60
N LYS A 87 10.13 -3.51 -11.47
CA LYS A 87 8.95 -4.39 -11.55
C LYS A 87 8.25 -4.46 -10.19
N ILE A 88 7.12 -3.77 -10.06
CA ILE A 88 6.22 -3.94 -8.90
C ILE A 88 5.66 -5.36 -8.93
N ARG A 89 5.61 -5.99 -7.75
CA ARG A 89 5.00 -7.30 -7.58
C ARG A 89 3.81 -7.17 -6.65
N ILE A 90 2.65 -7.59 -7.14
CA ILE A 90 1.41 -7.63 -6.35
C ILE A 90 1.50 -8.74 -5.28
N ILE A 91 2.23 -9.83 -5.57
CA ILE A 91 2.42 -10.95 -4.64
C ILE A 91 3.79 -10.81 -3.96
N PRO A 92 3.83 -10.63 -2.63
CA PRO A 92 5.09 -10.52 -1.89
C PRO A 92 5.86 -11.85 -1.91
N ARG A 93 7.19 -11.80 -2.04
CA ARG A 93 8.06 -12.99 -1.94
C ARG A 93 8.52 -13.27 -0.52
N SER A 94 8.61 -12.23 0.30
CA SER A 94 9.11 -12.30 1.67
C SER A 94 7.97 -12.62 2.63
N ILE A 95 8.18 -13.58 3.52
CA ILE A 95 7.26 -13.92 4.62
C ILE A 95 6.95 -12.68 5.48
N LYS A 96 7.89 -11.74 5.62
CA LYS A 96 7.67 -10.48 6.35
C LYS A 96 6.65 -9.59 5.62
N ALA A 97 6.84 -9.40 4.31
CA ALA A 97 5.95 -8.59 3.48
C ALA A 97 4.56 -9.24 3.37
N GLU A 98 4.49 -10.57 3.25
CA GLU A 98 3.24 -11.32 3.27
C GLU A 98 2.46 -11.09 4.56
N LYS A 99 3.11 -11.22 5.72
CA LYS A 99 2.47 -10.95 7.02
C LYS A 99 1.95 -9.52 7.13
N ILE A 100 2.74 -8.52 6.74
CA ILE A 100 2.31 -7.11 6.81
C ILE A 100 1.08 -6.89 5.91
N ASN A 101 1.09 -7.40 4.67
CA ASN A 101 -0.05 -7.28 3.76
C ASN A 101 -1.28 -8.02 4.29
N ALA A 102 -1.11 -9.21 4.90
CA ALA A 102 -2.21 -9.95 5.51
C ALA A 102 -2.83 -9.20 6.70
N TYR A 103 -2.01 -8.66 7.60
CA TYR A 103 -2.50 -7.84 8.72
C TYR A 103 -3.18 -6.56 8.24
N ALA A 104 -2.63 -5.92 7.21
CA ALA A 104 -3.24 -4.75 6.60
C ALA A 104 -4.61 -5.07 5.99
N ALA A 105 -4.73 -6.18 5.25
CA ALA A 105 -5.99 -6.61 4.66
C ALA A 105 -7.07 -6.87 5.73
N ILE A 106 -6.71 -7.56 6.81
CA ILE A 106 -7.61 -7.80 7.95
C ILE A 106 -7.98 -6.46 8.62
N GLY A 107 -7.01 -5.56 8.82
CA GLY A 107 -7.23 -4.25 9.40
C GLY A 107 -8.18 -3.38 8.58
N PHE A 108 -7.99 -3.34 7.26
CA PHE A 108 -8.89 -2.61 6.36
C PHE A 108 -10.29 -3.22 6.30
N ALA A 109 -10.41 -4.55 6.27
CA ALA A 109 -11.71 -5.22 6.34
C ALA A 109 -12.45 -4.87 7.65
N ALA A 110 -11.74 -4.89 8.78
CA ALA A 110 -12.27 -4.48 10.07
C ALA A 110 -12.69 -3.01 10.07
N LEU A 111 -11.88 -2.09 9.53
CA LEU A 111 -12.24 -0.68 9.41
C LEU A 111 -13.50 -0.48 8.55
N GLY A 112 -13.66 -1.22 7.46
CA GLY A 112 -14.87 -1.18 6.63
C GLY A 112 -16.12 -1.64 7.40
N PHE A 113 -16.00 -2.76 8.10
CA PHE A 113 -17.09 -3.29 8.93
C PHE A 113 -17.46 -2.32 10.06
N PHE A 114 -16.48 -1.90 10.87
CA PHE A 114 -16.72 -1.01 12.02
C PHE A 114 -17.19 0.39 11.60
N SER A 115 -16.73 0.92 10.47
CA SER A 115 -17.20 2.19 9.92
C SER A 115 -18.72 2.24 9.80
N ARG A 116 -19.32 1.16 9.26
CA ARG A 116 -20.77 1.04 9.11
C ARG A 116 -21.45 0.57 10.40
N PHE A 117 -20.93 -0.47 11.05
CA PHE A 117 -21.52 -1.06 12.25
C PHE A 117 -21.67 -0.04 13.39
N LEU A 118 -20.60 0.71 13.69
CA LEU A 118 -20.63 1.71 14.76
C LEU A 118 -21.59 2.86 14.45
N ARG A 119 -21.72 3.25 13.18
CA ARG A 119 -22.67 4.30 12.79
C ARG A 119 -24.11 3.80 12.83
N THR A 120 -24.39 2.63 12.26
CA THR A 120 -25.77 2.13 12.06
C THR A 120 -26.38 1.52 13.32
N ASP A 121 -25.63 0.68 14.03
CA ASP A 121 -26.15 -0.06 15.20
C ASP A 121 -25.93 0.69 16.53
N ILE A 122 -24.87 1.50 16.62
CA ILE A 122 -24.49 2.25 17.83
C ILE A 122 -24.79 3.77 17.67
N SER A 123 -25.30 4.20 16.52
CA SER A 123 -25.66 5.59 16.21
C SER A 123 -24.49 6.57 16.37
N LEU A 124 -23.26 6.11 16.08
CA LEU A 124 -22.04 6.90 16.22
C LEU A 124 -21.66 7.59 14.90
N ASP A 125 -22.16 8.81 14.68
CA ASP A 125 -22.00 9.53 13.41
C ASP A 125 -20.55 9.85 13.02
N TRP A 126 -19.64 9.94 14.01
CA TRP A 126 -18.23 10.20 13.77
C TRP A 126 -17.40 8.95 13.43
N ALA A 127 -17.96 7.75 13.55
CA ALA A 127 -17.22 6.50 13.32
C ALA A 127 -16.64 6.39 11.89
N PRO A 128 -17.37 6.73 10.81
CA PRO A 128 -16.83 6.67 9.45
C PRO A 128 -15.67 7.64 9.22
N HIS A 129 -15.69 8.79 9.89
CA HIS A 129 -14.64 9.81 9.77
C HIS A 129 -13.32 9.29 10.36
N ILE A 130 -13.37 8.68 11.54
CA ILE A 130 -12.19 8.11 12.18
C ILE A 130 -11.67 6.91 11.37
N CYS A 131 -12.55 6.02 10.93
CA CYS A 131 -12.14 4.87 10.13
C CYS A 131 -11.47 5.30 8.82
N ALA A 132 -12.00 6.33 8.15
CA ALA A 132 -11.41 6.88 6.93
C ALA A 132 -10.05 7.56 7.18
N ALA A 133 -9.91 8.31 8.27
CA ALA A 133 -8.64 8.93 8.66
C ALA A 133 -7.57 7.87 8.97
N THR A 134 -7.93 6.85 9.76
CA THR A 134 -7.05 5.71 10.05
C THR A 134 -6.67 4.96 8.77
N ALA A 135 -7.63 4.67 7.89
CA ALA A 135 -7.35 4.01 6.63
C ALA A 135 -6.38 4.81 5.74
N SER A 136 -6.54 6.14 5.69
CA SER A 136 -5.64 7.03 4.96
C SER A 136 -4.22 7.02 5.54
N ILE A 137 -4.08 7.13 6.87
CA ILE A 137 -2.77 7.13 7.54
C ILE A 137 -2.06 5.78 7.33
N VAL A 138 -2.77 4.68 7.55
CA VAL A 138 -2.21 3.33 7.38
C VAL A 138 -1.83 3.08 5.92
N MET A 139 -2.67 3.47 4.96
CA MET A 139 -2.36 3.32 3.55
C MET A 139 -1.14 4.14 3.13
N PHE A 140 -1.03 5.38 3.60
CA PHE A 140 0.15 6.21 3.35
C PHE A 140 1.43 5.59 3.92
N TRP A 141 1.36 5.07 5.15
CA TRP A 141 2.47 4.37 5.79
C TRP A 141 2.87 3.10 5.02
N LEU A 142 1.91 2.32 4.54
CA LEU A 142 2.15 1.14 3.71
C LEU A 142 2.84 1.51 2.39
N LEU A 143 2.42 2.61 1.74
CA LEU A 143 3.05 3.09 0.50
C LEU A 143 4.50 3.56 0.70
N ILE A 144 4.86 3.98 1.93
CA ILE A 144 6.24 4.32 2.28
C ILE A 144 7.06 3.06 2.57
N LYS A 145 6.51 2.12 3.34
CA LYS A 145 7.24 0.95 3.83
C LYS A 145 7.31 -0.22 2.84
N LEU A 146 6.28 -0.35 1.99
CA LEU A 146 6.10 -1.40 0.99
C LEU A 146 5.82 -0.82 -0.41
N PRO A 147 6.71 0.03 -0.95
CA PRO A 147 6.44 0.73 -2.21
C PRO A 147 6.24 -0.22 -3.41
N THR A 148 6.89 -1.38 -3.41
CA THR A 148 6.79 -2.37 -4.49
C THR A 148 6.09 -3.66 -4.07
N GLY A 149 5.47 -3.66 -2.88
CA GLY A 149 4.90 -4.85 -2.24
C GLY A 149 5.92 -5.68 -1.45
N GLU A 150 7.20 -5.29 -1.46
CA GLU A 150 8.26 -5.87 -0.63
C GLU A 150 8.77 -4.86 0.40
N THR A 151 9.24 -5.37 1.54
CA THR A 151 9.83 -4.51 2.59
C THR A 151 11.14 -3.94 2.09
N VAL A 152 11.26 -2.62 2.07
CA VAL A 152 12.58 -1.98 2.07
C VAL A 152 13.23 -2.41 3.38
N VAL A 153 14.40 -3.06 3.33
CA VAL A 153 15.13 -3.37 4.55
C VAL A 153 15.62 -2.04 5.08
N GLU A 154 15.08 -1.60 6.21
CA GLU A 154 15.70 -0.53 6.99
C GLU A 154 17.10 -1.04 7.38
N GLU A 155 18.15 -0.39 6.88
CA GLU A 155 19.49 -0.56 7.42
C GLU A 155 19.40 -0.36 8.94
N LYS A 156 19.86 -1.36 9.70
CA LYS A 156 20.10 -1.26 11.13
C LYS A 156 21.56 -0.92 11.37
#